data_AF-A0A6S6WGC5-F1
#
_entry.id   AF-A0A6S6WGC5-F1
#
_cell.length_a   1.000
_cell.length_b   1.000
_cell.length_c   1.000
_cell.angle_alpha   90.00
_cell.angle_beta   90.00
_cell.angle_gamma   90.00
#
_symmetry.space_group_name_H-M   'P 1'
#
loop_
_entity.id
_entity.type
_entity.pdbx_description
1 polymer ?
#
loop_
_entity_poly.entity_id
_entity_poly.type
_entity_poly.pdbx_seq_one_letter_code
_entity_poly.pdbx_strand_id
1 'polypeptide(L)'
;MRCTGLTAADWAVITEYQDCLQPLKLATERLEGRGKAGNFGAIYEIIPVFEYVLSALEARARPYEQVDFNYTDAPEDHLHINLRAAWSKANDYYNKLDDSPVYYAAVCLHPYYKYYCENSWADKPEWLTAANAGFKQLWQQYKPSCQRPPSRTNTTTIANGIDDVIESFTRRNSNKEKAAHDDEYERWRT
;
A
#
# COMPACT_ATOMS: atom_id res chain seq x y z
N MET A 1 -9.44 -55.68 3.08
CA MET A 1 -9.92 -54.29 3.22
C MET A 1 -8.72 -53.38 3.00
N ARG A 2 -8.71 -52.59 1.92
CA ARG A 2 -7.65 -51.57 1.75
C ARG A 2 -8.03 -50.41 2.66
N CYS A 3 -7.14 -50.02 3.58
CA CYS A 3 -7.34 -48.79 4.36
C CYS A 3 -7.26 -47.62 3.39
N THR A 4 -8.42 -47.07 3.00
CA THR A 4 -8.55 -45.91 2.11
C THR A 4 -8.44 -44.59 2.88
N GLY A 5 -7.79 -44.58 4.04
CA GLY A 5 -7.66 -43.42 4.91
C GLY A 5 -6.30 -42.75 4.74
N LEU A 6 -6.29 -41.42 4.85
CA LEU A 6 -5.07 -40.62 4.97
C LEU A 6 -4.22 -41.15 6.13
N THR A 7 -2.94 -41.38 5.86
CA THR A 7 -1.94 -41.76 6.86
C THR A 7 -1.57 -40.57 7.74
N ALA A 8 -0.88 -40.81 8.85
CA ALA A 8 -0.38 -39.73 9.70
C ALA A 8 0.58 -38.78 8.93
N ALA A 9 1.36 -39.31 8.00
CA ALA A 9 2.23 -38.51 7.14
C ALA A 9 1.42 -37.61 6.19
N ASP A 10 0.36 -38.14 5.58
CA ASP A 10 -0.51 -37.34 4.72
C ASP A 10 -1.17 -36.19 5.49
N TRP A 11 -1.61 -36.44 6.73
CA TRP A 11 -2.16 -35.39 7.59
C TRP A 11 -1.14 -34.34 8.00
N ALA A 12 0.12 -34.74 8.20
CA ALA A 12 1.21 -33.79 8.48
C ALA A 12 1.42 -32.86 7.28
N VAL A 13 1.51 -33.40 6.07
CA VAL A 13 1.63 -32.61 4.83
C VAL A 13 0.44 -31.65 4.65
N ILE A 14 -0.79 -32.11 4.89
CA ILE A 14 -1.98 -31.24 4.82
C ILE A 14 -1.87 -30.07 5.82
N THR A 15 -1.39 -30.33 7.04
CA THR A 15 -1.22 -29.30 8.06
C THR A 15 -0.17 -28.28 7.63
N GLU A 16 0.95 -28.73 7.06
CA GLU A 16 1.99 -27.83 6.51
C GLU A 16 1.43 -26.94 5.40
N TYR A 17 0.59 -27.47 4.51
CA TYR A 17 -0.08 -26.67 3.48
C TYR A 17 -1.07 -25.67 4.07
N GLN A 18 -1.83 -26.04 5.11
CA GLN A 18 -2.73 -25.11 5.79
C GLN A 18 -1.95 -23.92 6.37
N ASP A 19 -0.81 -24.19 7.01
CA ASP A 19 0.07 -23.17 7.57
C ASP A 19 0.69 -22.28 6.48
N CYS A 20 1.00 -22.85 5.32
CA CYS A 20 1.50 -22.11 4.15
C CYS A 20 0.44 -21.25 3.48
N LEU A 21 -0.84 -21.65 3.51
CA LEU A 21 -1.96 -20.91 2.93
C LEU A 21 -2.51 -19.83 3.86
N GLN A 22 -2.21 -19.87 5.16
CA GLN A 22 -2.70 -18.90 6.14
C GLN A 22 -2.42 -17.42 5.77
N PRO A 23 -1.22 -17.02 5.29
CA PRO A 23 -0.97 -15.64 4.88
C PRO A 23 -1.86 -15.19 3.72
N LEU A 24 -2.13 -16.10 2.77
CA LEU A 24 -3.01 -15.82 1.63
C LEU A 24 -4.45 -15.64 2.10
N LYS A 25 -4.92 -16.50 3.00
CA LYS A 25 -6.25 -16.36 3.62
C LYS A 25 -6.39 -14.99 4.28
N LEU A 26 -5.44 -14.61 5.14
CA LEU A 26 -5.46 -13.32 5.84
C LEU A 26 -5.41 -12.14 4.84
N ALA A 27 -4.60 -12.24 3.79
CA ALA A 27 -4.54 -11.23 2.74
C ALA A 27 -5.89 -11.09 2.01
N THR A 28 -6.54 -12.19 1.66
CA THR A 28 -7.85 -12.17 0.99
C THR A 28 -8.95 -11.62 1.89
N GLU A 29 -8.98 -12.00 3.18
CA GLU A 29 -9.92 -11.46 4.18
C GLU A 29 -9.65 -9.96 4.45
N ARG A 30 -8.39 -9.50 4.34
CA ARG A 30 -8.05 -8.08 4.50
C ARG A 30 -8.51 -7.24 3.30
N LEU A 31 -8.47 -7.82 2.10
CA LEU A 31 -8.74 -7.13 0.84
C LEU A 31 -10.18 -7.33 0.33
N GLU A 32 -10.97 -8.20 0.95
CA GLU A 32 -12.39 -8.31 0.61
C GLU A 32 -13.13 -7.00 0.98
N GLY A 33 -13.66 -6.33 -0.04
CA GLY A 33 -14.51 -5.17 0.17
C GLY A 33 -15.76 -5.57 0.95
N ARG A 34 -16.16 -4.75 1.95
CA ARG A 34 -17.27 -4.99 2.91
C ARG A 34 -16.93 -5.82 4.16
N GLY A 35 -15.71 -5.75 4.68
CA GLY A 35 -15.46 -6.15 6.08
C GLY A 35 -16.45 -5.47 7.03
N LYS A 36 -16.74 -6.07 8.20
CA LYS A 36 -17.83 -5.66 9.14
C LYS A 36 -17.87 -4.15 9.50
N ALA A 37 -16.80 -3.41 9.27
CA ALA A 37 -16.69 -1.96 9.51
C ALA A 37 -16.48 -1.10 8.25
N GLY A 38 -16.50 -1.66 7.03
CA GLY A 38 -16.26 -0.92 5.79
C GLY A 38 -14.81 -0.44 5.58
N ASN A 39 -13.88 -0.89 6.43
CA ASN A 39 -12.50 -0.39 6.51
C ASN A 39 -11.47 -1.26 5.74
N PHE A 40 -11.92 -2.09 4.81
CA PHE A 40 -11.12 -3.16 4.20
C PHE A 40 -11.27 -3.15 2.68
N GLY A 41 -10.17 -3.46 1.96
CA GLY A 41 -10.12 -3.50 0.51
C GLY A 41 -9.82 -2.15 -0.14
N ALA A 42 -9.22 -1.23 0.61
CA ALA A 42 -8.83 0.07 0.06
C ALA A 42 -7.49 -0.01 -0.68
N ILE A 43 -7.31 0.83 -1.70
CA ILE A 43 -6.12 0.79 -2.57
C ILE A 43 -4.80 1.03 -1.81
N TYR A 44 -4.83 1.79 -0.71
CA TYR A 44 -3.67 2.03 0.17
C TYR A 44 -3.24 0.79 0.97
N GLU A 45 -4.01 -0.29 0.95
CA GLU A 45 -3.71 -1.53 1.68
C GLU A 45 -2.98 -2.54 0.79
N ILE A 46 -2.97 -2.34 -0.52
CA ILE A 46 -2.45 -3.28 -1.50
C ILE A 46 -0.94 -3.49 -1.32
N ILE A 47 -0.14 -2.42 -1.30
CA ILE A 47 1.31 -2.53 -1.09
C ILE A 47 1.61 -3.22 0.26
N PRO A 48 1.04 -2.79 1.41
CA PRO A 48 1.26 -3.48 2.67
C PRO A 48 0.89 -4.97 2.68
N VAL A 49 -0.20 -5.35 2.01
CA VAL A 49 -0.65 -6.75 1.96
C VAL A 49 0.29 -7.60 1.10
N PHE A 50 0.78 -7.08 -0.02
CA PHE A 50 1.77 -7.79 -0.84
C PHE A 50 3.10 -7.97 -0.10
N GLU A 51 3.61 -6.93 0.57
CA GLU A 51 4.81 -7.00 1.41
C GLU A 51 4.67 -8.07 2.51
N TYR A 52 3.49 -8.13 3.15
CA TYR A 52 3.17 -9.18 4.12
C TYR A 52 3.20 -10.59 3.51
N VAL A 53 2.54 -10.81 2.36
CA VAL A 53 2.48 -12.12 1.71
C VAL A 53 3.88 -12.58 1.27
N LEU A 54 4.65 -11.70 0.64
CA LEU A 54 6.02 -11.99 0.18
C LEU A 54 6.92 -12.37 1.36
N SER A 55 6.91 -11.54 2.41
CA SER A 55 7.68 -11.80 3.64
C SER A 55 7.27 -13.12 4.31
N ALA A 56 5.97 -13.42 4.34
CA ALA A 56 5.46 -14.63 4.95
C ALA A 56 5.80 -15.91 4.18
N LEU A 57 5.85 -15.84 2.85
CA LEU A 57 6.28 -16.93 1.97
C LEU A 57 7.80 -17.14 2.06
N GLU A 58 8.59 -16.06 2.06
CA GLU A 58 10.04 -16.12 2.21
C GLU A 58 10.45 -16.73 3.57
N ALA A 59 9.80 -16.29 4.66
CA ALA A 59 10.03 -16.84 5.99
C ALA A 59 9.75 -18.35 6.07
N ARG A 60 8.74 -18.83 5.32
CA ARG A 60 8.40 -20.27 5.24
C ARG A 60 9.33 -21.05 4.30
N ALA A 61 9.90 -20.40 3.29
CA ALA A 61 10.86 -21.02 2.38
C ALA A 61 12.26 -21.15 3.01
N ARG A 62 12.62 -20.26 3.93
CA ARG A 62 13.96 -20.18 4.57
C ARG A 62 14.50 -21.52 5.11
N PRO A 63 13.71 -22.37 5.81
CA PRO A 63 14.22 -23.65 6.32
C PRO A 63 14.75 -24.59 5.22
N TYR A 64 14.24 -24.43 4.00
CA TYR A 64 14.59 -25.28 2.86
C TYR A 64 15.78 -24.77 2.03
N GLU A 65 16.28 -23.55 2.29
CA GLU A 65 17.38 -22.97 1.50
C GLU A 65 18.70 -23.74 1.61
N GLN A 66 18.91 -24.42 2.74
CA GLN A 66 20.14 -25.17 3.04
C GLN A 66 19.94 -26.69 2.96
N VAL A 67 18.76 -27.15 2.53
CA VAL A 67 18.44 -28.57 2.42
C VAL A 67 18.96 -29.11 1.09
N ASP A 68 19.83 -30.13 1.13
CA ASP A 68 20.19 -30.90 -0.04
C ASP A 68 19.18 -32.03 -0.25
N PHE A 69 18.24 -31.80 -1.18
CA PHE A 69 17.20 -32.76 -1.53
C PHE A 69 17.70 -34.02 -2.26
N ASN A 70 19.00 -34.10 -2.61
CA ASN A 70 19.57 -35.31 -3.21
C ASN A 70 19.91 -36.40 -2.17
N TYR A 71 19.81 -36.09 -0.87
CA TYR A 71 20.11 -37.04 0.20
C TYR A 71 18.91 -37.95 0.52
N THR A 72 19.17 -39.21 0.87
CA THR A 72 18.11 -40.22 1.10
C THR A 72 17.19 -39.93 2.29
N ASP A 73 17.67 -39.15 3.26
CA ASP A 73 16.93 -38.78 4.48
C ASP A 73 16.36 -37.34 4.41
N ALA A 74 16.41 -36.70 3.23
CA ALA A 74 15.88 -35.35 3.05
C ALA A 74 14.34 -35.35 3.16
N PRO A 75 13.74 -34.26 3.67
CA PRO A 75 12.28 -34.09 3.59
C PRO A 75 11.85 -34.04 2.13
N GLU A 76 10.57 -34.33 1.87
CA GLU A 76 10.01 -34.20 0.54
C GLU A 76 10.16 -32.76 0.01
N ASP A 77 10.53 -32.63 -1.27
CA ASP A 77 10.87 -31.36 -1.91
C ASP A 77 9.65 -30.54 -2.36
N HIS A 78 8.46 -31.16 -2.34
CA HIS A 78 7.23 -30.57 -2.87
C HIS A 78 6.92 -29.21 -2.23
N LEU A 79 7.14 -29.04 -0.92
CA LEU A 79 6.80 -27.80 -0.24
C LEU A 79 7.77 -26.67 -0.60
N HIS A 80 9.06 -26.98 -0.71
CA HIS A 80 10.08 -26.02 -1.14
C HIS A 80 9.78 -25.51 -2.56
N ILE A 81 9.50 -26.43 -3.49
CA ILE A 81 9.18 -26.10 -4.88
C ILE A 81 7.91 -25.22 -4.94
N ASN A 82 6.87 -25.61 -4.20
CA ASN A 82 5.60 -24.90 -4.21
C ASN A 82 5.68 -23.52 -3.54
N LEU A 83 6.43 -23.36 -2.46
CA LEU A 83 6.66 -22.06 -1.81
C LEU A 83 7.42 -21.10 -2.73
N ARG A 84 8.43 -21.58 -3.46
CA ARG A 84 9.15 -20.76 -4.45
C ARG A 84 8.25 -20.34 -5.60
N ALA A 85 7.42 -21.26 -6.10
CA ALA A 85 6.44 -20.95 -7.13
C ALA A 85 5.41 -19.92 -6.64
N ALA A 86 4.90 -20.07 -5.41
CA ALA A 86 3.97 -19.13 -4.80
C ALA A 86 4.60 -17.74 -4.61
N TRP A 87 5.83 -17.67 -4.10
CA TRP A 87 6.55 -16.41 -3.93
C TRP A 87 6.80 -15.73 -5.27
N SER A 88 7.29 -16.48 -6.28
CA SER A 88 7.50 -15.95 -7.64
C SER A 88 6.22 -15.38 -8.21
N LYS A 89 5.09 -16.09 -8.03
CA LYS A 89 3.80 -15.62 -8.51
C LYS A 89 3.33 -14.37 -7.79
N ALA A 90 3.49 -14.29 -6.47
CA ALA A 90 3.16 -13.09 -5.70
C ALA A 90 4.03 -11.90 -6.13
N ASN A 91 5.33 -12.13 -6.37
CA ASN A 91 6.27 -11.10 -6.80
C ASN A 91 5.93 -10.57 -8.21
N ASP A 92 5.53 -11.45 -9.13
CA ASP A 92 5.06 -11.03 -10.46
C ASP A 92 3.87 -10.06 -10.40
N TYR A 93 2.96 -10.24 -9.44
CA TYR A 93 1.85 -9.31 -9.24
C TYR A 93 2.28 -8.06 -8.48
N TYR A 94 3.22 -8.18 -7.53
CA TYR A 94 3.75 -7.04 -6.82
C TYR A 94 4.46 -6.06 -7.78
N ASN A 95 5.27 -6.57 -8.70
CA ASN A 95 5.95 -5.77 -9.72
C ASN A 95 4.98 -5.02 -10.65
N LYS A 96 3.75 -5.54 -10.85
CA LYS A 96 2.73 -4.84 -11.65
C LYS A 96 2.14 -3.62 -10.94
N LEU A 97 2.36 -3.47 -9.63
CA LEU A 97 1.94 -2.25 -8.94
C LEU A 97 2.72 -1.03 -9.45
N ASP A 98 3.93 -1.22 -9.95
CA ASP A 98 4.75 -0.16 -10.54
C ASP A 98 4.21 0.34 -11.90
N ASP A 99 3.33 -0.43 -12.56
CA ASP A 99 2.66 0.00 -13.79
C ASP A 99 1.75 1.23 -13.57
N SER A 100 1.39 1.51 -12.31
CA SER A 100 0.57 2.67 -11.95
C SER A 100 1.06 3.35 -10.67
N PRO A 101 1.42 4.65 -10.71
CA PRO A 101 1.84 5.39 -9.51
C PRO A 101 0.72 5.55 -8.47
N VAL A 102 -0.53 5.20 -8.80
CA VAL A 102 -1.70 5.34 -7.95
C VAL A 102 -1.58 4.50 -6.66
N TYR A 103 -0.98 3.30 -6.72
CA TYR A 103 -0.81 2.46 -5.53
C TYR A 103 0.10 3.13 -4.50
N TYR A 104 1.26 3.62 -4.95
CA TYR A 104 2.17 4.37 -4.08
C TYR A 104 1.55 5.70 -3.61
N ALA A 105 0.89 6.44 -4.52
CA ALA A 105 0.19 7.68 -4.18
C ALA A 105 -0.83 7.48 -3.05
N ALA A 106 -1.63 6.41 -3.13
CA ALA A 106 -2.64 6.11 -2.13
C ALA A 106 -2.04 5.82 -0.75
N VAL A 107 -0.95 5.06 -0.68
CA VAL A 107 -0.26 4.76 0.58
C VAL A 107 0.33 6.03 1.17
N CYS A 108 1.03 6.82 0.36
CA CYS A 108 1.65 8.06 0.81
C CYS A 108 0.60 9.07 1.28
N LEU A 109 -0.46 9.33 0.52
CA LEU A 109 -1.46 10.32 0.89
C LEU A 109 -2.33 9.90 2.09
N HIS A 110 -2.28 8.64 2.51
CA HIS A 110 -3.05 8.17 3.66
C HIS A 110 -2.38 8.57 5.00
N PRO A 111 -3.05 9.34 5.88
CA PRO A 111 -2.42 9.88 7.09
C PRO A 111 -1.77 8.86 8.02
N TYR A 112 -2.35 7.65 8.11
CA TYR A 112 -1.80 6.55 8.91
C TYR A 112 -0.65 5.81 8.22
N TYR A 113 -0.67 5.69 6.88
CA TYR A 113 0.29 4.88 6.13
C TYR A 113 1.43 5.70 5.51
N LYS A 114 1.48 7.00 5.80
CA LYS A 114 2.40 7.93 5.17
C LYS A 114 3.88 7.56 5.18
N TYR A 115 4.34 6.97 6.28
CA TYR A 115 5.72 6.52 6.48
C TYR A 115 5.91 5.05 6.15
N TYR A 116 4.86 4.35 5.69
CA TYR A 116 4.91 2.92 5.46
C TYR A 116 5.98 2.55 4.44
N CYS A 117 5.94 3.13 3.23
CA CYS A 117 6.92 2.83 2.19
C CYS A 117 8.34 3.25 2.61
N GLU A 118 8.49 4.39 3.28
CA GLU A 118 9.79 4.87 3.76
C GLU A 118 10.42 3.90 4.78
N ASN A 119 9.60 3.27 5.63
CA ASN A 119 10.05 2.29 6.60
C ASN A 119 10.26 0.90 5.98
N SER A 120 9.32 0.44 5.14
CA SER A 120 9.36 -0.89 4.52
C SER A 120 10.47 -1.02 3.47
N TRP A 121 10.85 0.08 2.80
CA TRP A 121 11.89 0.11 1.77
C TRP A 121 13.16 0.82 2.24
N ALA A 122 13.43 0.80 3.55
CA ALA A 122 14.59 1.47 4.14
C ALA A 122 15.93 0.99 3.54
N ASP A 123 15.98 -0.26 3.07
CA ASP A 123 17.13 -0.88 2.41
C ASP A 123 17.16 -0.68 0.88
N LYS A 124 16.12 -0.06 0.29
CA LYS A 124 15.93 0.11 -1.16
C LYS A 124 15.62 1.57 -1.52
N PRO A 125 16.57 2.51 -1.31
CA PRO A 125 16.37 3.93 -1.57
C PRO A 125 16.03 4.26 -3.04
N GLU A 126 16.48 3.42 -3.97
CA GLU A 126 16.17 3.52 -5.40
C GLU A 126 14.67 3.32 -5.68
N TRP A 127 14.00 2.42 -4.95
CA TRP A 127 12.54 2.20 -5.08
C TRP A 127 11.77 3.43 -4.62
N LEU A 128 12.15 4.00 -3.48
CA LEU A 128 11.56 5.24 -2.98
C LEU A 128 11.74 6.40 -3.96
N THR A 129 12.92 6.49 -4.59
CA THR A 129 13.22 7.56 -5.55
C THR A 129 12.35 7.43 -6.80
N ALA A 130 12.24 6.22 -7.37
CA ALA A 130 11.41 5.95 -8.54
C ALA A 130 9.92 6.18 -8.26
N ALA A 131 9.41 5.65 -7.14
CA ALA A 131 8.01 5.79 -6.74
C ALA A 131 7.62 7.25 -6.50
N ASN A 132 8.50 8.03 -5.83
CA ASN A 132 8.29 9.47 -5.65
C ASN A 132 8.30 10.23 -6.98
N ALA A 133 9.15 9.85 -7.94
CA ALA A 133 9.15 10.48 -9.26
C ALA A 133 7.84 10.23 -10.00
N GLY A 134 7.35 8.99 -10.01
CA GLY A 134 6.05 8.62 -10.60
C GLY A 134 4.88 9.33 -9.90
N PHE A 135 4.89 9.39 -8.57
CA PHE A 135 3.92 10.15 -7.80
C PHE A 135 3.91 11.63 -8.16
N LYS A 136 5.08 12.27 -8.23
CA LYS A 136 5.17 13.69 -8.59
C LYS A 136 4.60 13.94 -9.98
N GLN A 137 4.89 13.08 -10.96
CA GLN A 137 4.32 13.18 -12.31
C GLN A 137 2.81 13.06 -12.30
N LEU A 138 2.26 12.10 -11.55
CA LEU A 138 0.81 11.94 -11.35
C LEU A 138 0.21 13.20 -10.70
N TRP A 139 0.83 13.68 -9.62
CA TRP A 139 0.37 14.83 -8.85
C TRP A 139 0.28 16.11 -9.69
N GLN A 140 1.25 16.35 -10.59
CA GLN A 140 1.22 17.49 -11.52
C GLN A 140 0.01 17.49 -12.45
N GLN A 141 -0.56 16.33 -12.79
CA GLN A 141 -1.77 16.26 -13.62
C GLN A 141 -3.02 16.76 -12.87
N TYR A 142 -3.02 16.64 -11.53
CA TYR A 142 -4.12 17.08 -10.68
C TYR A 142 -3.94 18.51 -10.16
N LYS A 143 -2.74 19.10 -10.25
CA LYS A 143 -2.56 20.51 -9.96
C LYS A 143 -3.40 21.32 -10.94
N PRO A 144 -4.30 22.21 -10.47
CA PRO A 144 -5.03 23.10 -11.35
C PRO A 144 -4.00 23.86 -12.19
N SER A 145 -4.09 23.78 -13.52
CA SER A 145 -3.44 24.76 -14.38
C SER A 145 -3.92 26.12 -13.87
N CYS A 146 -3.00 26.91 -13.31
CA CYS A 146 -3.31 28.18 -12.66
C CYS A 146 -3.84 29.18 -13.70
N GLN A 147 -5.08 29.02 -14.14
CA GLN A 147 -5.85 30.10 -14.69
C GLN A 147 -6.35 30.86 -13.47
N ARG A 148 -5.56 31.86 -13.05
CA ARG A 148 -6.07 32.94 -12.21
C ARG A 148 -7.44 33.34 -12.79
N PRO A 149 -8.55 33.21 -12.04
CA PRO A 149 -9.77 33.87 -12.45
C PRO A 149 -9.44 35.34 -12.68
N PRO A 150 -9.86 35.98 -13.78
CA PRO A 150 -9.70 37.42 -13.90
C PRO A 150 -10.32 38.04 -12.65
N SER A 151 -9.53 38.84 -11.94
CA SER A 151 -9.91 39.49 -10.70
C SER A 151 -11.32 40.05 -10.89
N ARG A 152 -12.30 39.49 -10.16
CA ARG A 152 -13.64 40.10 -10.11
C ARG A 152 -13.42 41.49 -9.55
N THR A 153 -13.56 42.51 -10.40
CA THR A 153 -13.72 43.88 -9.95
C THR A 153 -14.95 43.90 -9.08
N ASN A 154 -14.76 44.06 -7.77
CA ASN A 154 -15.86 44.15 -6.82
C ASN A 154 -16.71 45.34 -7.21
N THR A 155 -17.88 45.07 -7.80
CA THR A 155 -18.97 46.04 -7.90
C THR A 155 -19.37 46.44 -6.49
N THR A 156 -19.10 47.70 -6.15
CA THR A 156 -19.48 48.34 -4.89
C THR A 156 -20.99 48.22 -4.70
N THR A 157 -21.41 47.18 -3.98
CA THR A 157 -22.76 47.09 -3.44
C THR A 157 -22.66 47.58 -2.00
N ILE A 158 -23.44 48.60 -1.68
CA ILE A 158 -23.49 49.24 -0.36
C ILE A 158 -23.94 48.17 0.66
N ALA A 159 -22.97 47.53 1.32
CA ALA A 159 -23.18 46.62 2.43
C ALA A 159 -22.83 47.36 3.72
N ASN A 160 -23.71 47.27 4.72
CA ASN A 160 -23.55 47.91 6.01
C ASN A 160 -22.22 47.46 6.65
N GLY A 161 -21.38 48.41 7.08
CA GLY A 161 -20.00 48.16 7.53
C GLY A 161 -19.84 47.20 8.72
N ILE A 162 -20.93 46.68 9.29
CA ILE A 162 -20.92 45.63 10.30
C ILE A 162 -20.60 44.27 9.65
N ASP A 163 -21.11 43.99 8.45
CA ASP A 163 -20.86 42.72 7.75
C ASP A 163 -19.40 42.60 7.32
N ASP A 164 -18.76 43.70 6.88
CA ASP A 164 -17.33 43.76 6.56
C ASP A 164 -16.44 43.49 7.79
N VAL A 165 -16.84 44.01 8.97
CA VAL A 165 -16.10 43.80 10.22
C VAL A 165 -16.25 42.36 10.68
N ILE A 166 -17.46 41.80 10.66
CA ILE A 166 -17.68 40.39 10.99
C ILE A 166 -16.90 39.51 10.02
N GLU A 167 -16.92 39.78 8.71
CA GLU A 167 -16.17 39.01 7.73
C GLU A 167 -14.64 39.11 7.96
N SER A 168 -14.14 40.28 8.38
CA SER A 168 -12.71 40.48 8.70
C SER A 168 -12.22 39.64 9.89
N PHE A 169 -13.08 39.41 10.88
CA PHE A 169 -12.77 38.59 12.06
C PHE A 169 -13.11 37.11 11.89
N THR A 170 -14.04 36.78 10.97
CA THR A 170 -14.42 35.39 10.67
C THR A 170 -13.51 34.76 9.61
N ARG A 171 -12.88 35.58 8.75
CA ARG A 171 -11.80 35.15 7.86
C ARG A 171 -10.59 34.75 8.70
N ARG A 172 -10.48 33.46 9.00
CA ARG A 172 -9.24 32.82 9.47
C ARG A 172 -8.12 33.31 8.54
N ASN A 173 -7.07 33.89 9.12
CA ASN A 173 -6.02 34.62 8.42
C ASN A 173 -5.28 33.72 7.41
N SER A 174 -5.86 33.57 6.24
CA SER A 174 -5.41 32.71 5.14
C SER A 174 -4.20 33.29 4.43
N ASN A 175 -3.87 34.56 4.67
CA ASN A 175 -2.72 35.24 4.05
C ASN A 175 -1.39 34.94 4.73
N LYS A 176 -1.37 34.38 5.96
CA LYS A 176 -0.12 33.91 6.59
C LYS A 176 0.16 32.42 6.40
N GLU A 177 -0.86 31.58 6.16
CA GLU A 177 -0.67 30.14 5.88
C GLU A 177 -0.55 29.80 4.39
N LYS A 178 -1.17 30.57 3.47
CA LYS A 178 -1.02 30.31 2.02
C LYS A 178 0.38 30.62 1.48
N ALA A 179 1.20 31.39 2.20
CA ALA A 179 2.49 31.85 1.67
C ALA A 179 3.59 30.77 1.67
N ALA A 180 3.44 29.66 2.40
CA ALA A 180 4.49 28.63 2.48
C ALA A 180 4.23 27.45 1.54
N HIS A 181 2.97 27.03 1.36
CA HIS A 181 2.60 25.93 0.48
C HIS A 181 1.21 26.18 -0.12
N ASP A 182 1.15 26.50 -1.41
CA ASP A 182 -0.11 26.64 -2.19
C ASP A 182 -0.82 25.28 -2.41
N ASP A 183 -0.18 24.18 -1.99
CA ASP A 183 -0.57 22.80 -2.26
C ASP A 183 -0.54 21.96 -0.96
N GLU A 184 -1.60 21.19 -0.72
CA GLU A 184 -1.79 20.37 0.48
C GLU A 184 -0.70 19.28 0.62
N TYR A 185 -0.26 18.70 -0.50
CA TYR A 185 0.85 17.73 -0.47
C TYR A 185 2.16 18.36 0.01
N GLU A 186 2.48 19.55 -0.50
CA GLU A 186 3.71 20.24 -0.15
C GLU A 186 3.69 20.66 1.33
N ARG A 187 2.54 21.10 1.85
CA ARG A 187 2.35 21.36 3.29
C ARG A 187 2.55 20.11 4.15
N TRP A 188 2.19 18.94 3.61
CA TRP A 188 2.18 17.69 4.34
C TRP A 188 3.54 16.99 4.39
N ARG A 189 4.45 17.29 3.46
CA ARG A 189 5.82 16.76 3.42
C ARG A 189 6.83 17.52 4.28
N THR A 190 6.49 18.72 4.74
CA THR A 190 7.34 19.62 5.55
C THR A 190 7.16 19.35 7.04
#